data_AF-A0A0F8DET9-F1
#
_entry.id   AF-A0A0F8DET9-F1
#
_cell.length_a   1.000
_cell.length_b   1.000
_cell.length_c   1.000
_cell.angle_alpha   90.00
_cell.angle_beta   90.00
_cell.angle_gamma   90.00
#
_symmetry.space_group_name_H-M   'P 1'
#
loop_
_entity.id
_entity.type
_entity.pdbx_description
1 polymer ?
#
loop_
_entity_poly.entity_id
_entity_poly.type
_entity_poly.pdbx_seq_one_letter_code
_entity_poly.pdbx_strand_id
1 'polypeptide(L)'
;MVLRLFFRAYRLAEVRPRLTVLFLDTFAAQIKYDSAFLEESIFDHASSNTKDLRLCITVYGRRISESLEPLASSSSDAAAVLAAFQKLEDELREIGWDVSGDYLRSGQAMLEDGEMVDLDVDDFEDEDERGEFAAVVVDLDEEGRQRDLVSWG
;
A
#
# COMPACT_ATOMS: atom_id res chain seq x y z
N MET A 1 -9.05 -1.87 -2.75
CA MET A 1 -9.19 -0.40 -2.52
C MET A 1 -8.95 0.02 -1.07
N VAL A 2 -9.59 -0.61 -0.06
CA VAL A 2 -9.52 -0.12 1.34
C VAL A 2 -8.12 -0.21 1.96
N LEU A 3 -7.42 -1.35 1.82
CA LEU A 3 -6.05 -1.50 2.35
C LEU A 3 -5.08 -0.47 1.76
N ARG A 4 -5.14 -0.27 0.43
CA ARG A 4 -4.34 0.73 -0.27
C ARG A 4 -4.58 2.15 0.25
N LEU A 5 -5.83 2.50 0.56
CA LEU A 5 -6.15 3.81 1.16
C LEU A 5 -5.51 3.98 2.53
N PHE A 6 -5.61 2.96 3.39
CA PHE A 6 -5.00 3.00 4.72
C PHE A 6 -3.47 3.13 4.64
N PHE A 7 -2.81 2.31 3.82
CA PHE A 7 -1.35 2.34 3.66
C PHE A 7 -0.82 3.58 2.91
N ARG A 8 -1.66 4.31 2.17
CA ARG A 8 -1.29 5.63 1.63
C ARG A 8 -1.53 6.78 2.61
N ALA A 9 -2.37 6.59 3.62
CA ALA A 9 -2.69 7.62 4.61
C ALA A 9 -1.67 7.63 5.77
N TYR A 10 -0.38 7.82 5.49
CA TYR A 10 0.69 7.75 6.51
C TYR A 10 0.48 8.73 7.68
N ARG A 11 -0.07 9.93 7.43
CA ARG A 11 -0.43 10.90 8.50
C ARG A 11 -1.51 10.39 9.46
N LEU A 12 -2.27 9.35 9.10
CA LEU A 12 -3.26 8.76 10.01
C LEU A 12 -2.60 8.22 11.28
N ALA A 13 -1.37 7.72 11.17
CA ALA A 13 -0.55 7.27 12.30
C ALA A 13 -0.27 8.39 13.31
N GLU A 14 -0.06 9.62 12.83
CA GLU A 14 0.15 10.81 13.66
C GLU A 14 -1.17 11.34 14.25
N VAL A 15 -2.22 11.42 13.42
CA VAL A 15 -3.48 12.09 13.80
C VAL A 15 -4.41 11.18 14.60
N ARG A 16 -4.38 9.87 14.35
CA ARG A 16 -5.23 8.87 15.01
C ARG A 16 -4.45 7.58 15.33
N PRO A 17 -3.43 7.64 16.21
CA PRO A 17 -2.54 6.52 16.50
C PRO A 17 -3.30 5.27 16.97
N ARG A 18 -4.32 5.42 17.81
CA ARG A 18 -5.13 4.29 18.29
C ARG A 18 -5.89 3.57 17.16
N LEU A 19 -6.40 4.30 16.17
CA LEU A 19 -7.08 3.69 15.02
C LEU A 19 -6.07 2.90 14.18
N THR A 20 -4.88 3.48 13.98
CA THR A 20 -3.78 2.85 13.25
C THR A 20 -3.33 1.56 13.93
N VAL A 21 -3.12 1.57 15.24
CA VAL A 21 -2.77 0.36 16.02
C VAL A 21 -3.81 -0.73 15.83
N LEU A 22 -5.10 -0.41 16.02
CA LEU A 22 -6.18 -1.39 15.86
C LEU A 22 -6.24 -1.96 14.44
N PHE A 23 -6.03 -1.13 13.42
CA PHE A 23 -5.99 -1.57 12.04
C PHE A 23 -4.81 -2.53 11.78
N LEU A 24 -3.60 -2.15 12.18
CA LEU A 24 -2.39 -2.95 12.00
C LEU A 24 -2.49 -4.29 12.73
N ASP A 25 -2.95 -4.29 13.99
CA ASP A 25 -3.17 -5.50 14.77
C ASP A 25 -4.22 -6.42 14.15
N THR A 26 -5.31 -5.85 13.64
CA THR A 26 -6.37 -6.63 12.97
C THR A 26 -5.83 -7.27 11.70
N PHE A 27 -5.08 -6.51 10.90
CA PHE A 27 -4.51 -7.00 9.66
C PHE A 27 -3.44 -8.07 9.89
N ALA A 28 -2.57 -7.88 10.90
CA ALA A 28 -1.61 -8.90 11.33
C ALA A 28 -2.33 -10.19 11.77
N ALA A 29 -3.43 -10.08 12.52
CA ALA A 29 -4.24 -11.23 12.92
C ALA A 29 -4.90 -11.94 11.72
N GLN A 30 -5.29 -11.20 10.68
CA GLN A 30 -5.83 -11.78 9.45
C GLN A 30 -4.75 -12.58 8.69
N ILE A 31 -3.53 -12.03 8.56
CA ILE A 31 -2.40 -12.73 7.93
C ILE A 31 -2.03 -14.00 8.72
N LYS A 32 -1.96 -13.89 10.05
CA LYS A 32 -1.73 -15.04 10.93
C LYS A 32 -2.78 -16.13 10.74
N TYR A 33 -4.04 -15.73 10.60
CA TYR A 33 -5.12 -16.69 10.41
C TYR A 33 -5.04 -17.35 9.03
N ASP A 34 -4.77 -16.58 7.98
CA ASP A 34 -4.52 -17.07 6.62
C ASP A 34 -3.43 -18.14 6.62
N SER A 35 -2.24 -17.82 7.15
CA SER A 35 -1.10 -18.73 7.14
C SER A 35 -1.27 -19.98 8.00
N ALA A 36 -2.03 -19.90 9.10
CA ALA A 36 -2.18 -21.01 10.03
C ALA A 36 -3.36 -21.95 9.70
N PHE A 37 -4.40 -21.46 9.02
CA PHE A 37 -5.66 -22.20 8.89
C PHE A 37 -6.14 -22.40 7.45
N LEU A 38 -5.60 -21.66 6.47
CA LEU A 38 -5.99 -21.84 5.07
C LEU A 38 -4.94 -22.68 4.33
N GLU A 39 -5.42 -23.62 3.50
CA GLU A 39 -4.56 -24.48 2.68
C GLU A 39 -3.99 -23.72 1.48
N GLU A 40 -4.71 -22.72 0.98
CA GLU A 40 -4.28 -21.80 -0.08
C GLU A 40 -4.41 -20.37 0.46
N SER A 41 -3.39 -19.54 0.23
CA SER A 41 -3.38 -18.19 0.78
C SER A 41 -4.34 -17.30 0.00
N ILE A 42 -5.01 -16.39 0.70
CA ILE A 42 -5.79 -15.31 0.07
C ILE A 42 -4.96 -14.46 -0.89
N PHE A 43 -3.63 -14.49 -0.79
CA PHE A 43 -2.71 -13.74 -1.64
C PHE A 43 -2.35 -14.46 -2.96
N ASP A 44 -2.62 -15.75 -3.09
CA ASP A 44 -2.25 -16.57 -4.25
C ASP A 44 -3.15 -16.31 -5.46
N HIS A 45 -4.40 -15.89 -5.23
CA HIS A 45 -5.41 -15.75 -6.27
C HIS A 45 -5.38 -14.44 -7.07
N ALA A 46 -4.55 -13.45 -6.67
CA ALA A 46 -4.56 -12.10 -7.28
C ALA A 46 -3.16 -11.46 -7.34
N SER A 47 -2.25 -12.06 -8.11
CA SER A 47 -0.82 -11.73 -8.12
C SER A 47 -0.45 -10.25 -8.34
N SER A 48 -1.22 -9.47 -9.12
CA SER A 48 -0.99 -8.03 -9.31
C SER A 48 -1.35 -7.22 -8.05
N ASN A 49 -2.53 -7.47 -7.47
CA ASN A 49 -2.99 -6.78 -6.25
C ASN A 49 -2.08 -7.08 -5.05
N THR A 50 -1.55 -8.30 -5.00
CA THR A 50 -0.61 -8.75 -3.97
C THR A 50 0.71 -7.98 -4.03
N LYS A 51 1.27 -7.79 -5.24
CA LYS A 51 2.48 -6.98 -5.45
C LYS A 51 2.27 -5.52 -5.05
N ASP A 52 1.16 -4.93 -5.51
CA ASP A 52 0.79 -3.54 -5.17
C ASP A 52 0.63 -3.34 -3.66
N LEU A 53 -0.01 -4.30 -2.98
CA LEU A 53 -0.21 -4.26 -1.54
C LEU A 53 1.13 -4.33 -0.80
N ARG A 54 2.02 -5.26 -1.20
CA ARG A 54 3.37 -5.36 -0.61
C ARG A 54 4.14 -4.05 -0.75
N LEU A 55 4.12 -3.44 -1.93
CA LEU A 55 4.74 -2.14 -2.17
C LEU A 55 4.16 -1.05 -1.25
N CYS A 56 2.83 -0.97 -1.17
CA CYS A 56 2.17 0.01 -0.30
C CYS A 56 2.56 -0.15 1.17
N ILE A 57 2.68 -1.39 1.66
CA ILE A 57 3.08 -1.68 3.05
C ILE A 57 4.52 -1.27 3.29
N THR A 58 5.46 -1.60 2.38
CA THR A 58 6.87 -1.21 2.53
C THR A 58 7.04 0.31 2.60
N VAL A 59 6.39 1.03 1.68
CA VAL A 59 6.45 2.50 1.67
C VAL A 59 5.79 3.09 2.91
N TYR A 60 4.65 2.56 3.34
CA TYR A 60 4.00 2.98 4.57
C TYR A 60 4.92 2.80 5.78
N GLY A 61 5.53 1.63 5.94
CA GLY A 61 6.45 1.31 7.02
C GLY A 61 7.59 2.31 7.12
N ARG A 62 8.27 2.56 5.99
CA ARG A 62 9.33 3.57 5.91
C ARG A 62 8.85 4.95 6.36
N ARG A 63 7.72 5.43 5.81
CA ARG A 63 7.18 6.77 6.13
C ARG A 63 6.80 6.92 7.60
N ILE A 64 6.18 5.90 8.20
CA ILE A 64 5.80 5.98 9.62
C ILE A 64 7.02 5.86 10.54
N SER A 65 8.03 5.06 10.19
CA SER A 65 9.28 4.99 10.93
C SER A 65 10.02 6.32 10.90
N GLU A 66 10.23 6.90 9.71
CA GLU A 66 10.84 8.23 9.54
C GLU A 66 10.11 9.31 10.37
N SER A 67 8.77 9.26 10.42
CA SER A 67 7.97 10.27 11.13
C SER A 67 7.87 10.05 12.64
N LEU A 68 7.84 8.80 13.11
CA LEU A 68 7.47 8.47 14.49
C LEU A 68 8.66 8.04 15.36
N GLU A 69 9.73 7.49 14.78
CA GLU A 69 10.93 7.13 15.53
C GLU A 69 11.51 8.29 16.35
N PRO A 70 11.62 9.53 15.81
CA PRO A 70 12.09 10.67 16.60
C PRO A 70 11.22 10.97 17.82
N LEU A 71 9.94 10.59 17.78
CA LEU A 71 8.94 10.87 18.81
C LEU A 71 8.77 9.71 19.79
N ALA A 72 9.16 8.49 19.41
CA ALA A 72 8.87 7.25 20.14
C ALA A 72 9.38 7.25 21.60
N SER A 73 10.50 7.92 21.88
CA SER A 73 11.04 8.05 23.25
C SER A 73 10.17 8.92 24.17
N SER A 74 9.32 9.77 23.60
CA SER A 74 8.53 10.79 24.30
C SER A 74 7.01 10.63 24.15
N SER A 75 6.57 9.82 23.18
CA SER A 75 5.17 9.57 22.87
C SER A 75 4.87 8.08 22.90
N SER A 76 4.10 7.65 23.90
CA SER A 76 3.63 6.26 24.01
C SER A 76 2.77 5.85 22.82
N ASP A 77 2.07 6.80 22.20
CA ASP A 77 1.25 6.54 21.02
C ASP A 77 2.14 6.26 19.78
N ALA A 78 3.21 7.04 19.60
CA ALA A 78 4.17 6.80 18.53
C ALA A 78 4.86 5.43 18.69
N ALA A 79 5.30 5.10 19.91
CA ALA A 79 5.87 3.81 20.23
C ALA A 79 4.88 2.64 19.98
N ALA A 80 3.61 2.83 20.33
CA ALA A 80 2.57 1.81 20.11
C ALA A 80 2.31 1.55 18.62
N VAL A 81 2.28 2.60 17.78
CA VAL A 81 2.13 2.44 16.33
C VAL A 81 3.31 1.68 15.73
N LEU A 82 4.55 2.04 16.09
CA LEU A 82 5.75 1.35 15.61
C LEU A 82 5.77 -0.12 16.05
N ALA A 83 5.40 -0.41 17.31
CA ALA A 83 5.31 -1.78 17.80
C ALA A 83 4.22 -2.60 17.08
N ALA A 84 3.06 -1.99 16.78
CA ALA A 84 2.01 -2.63 16.02
C ALA A 84 2.44 -2.91 14.57
N PHE A 85 3.21 -2.00 13.96
CA PHE A 85 3.77 -2.23 12.63
C PHE A 85 4.82 -3.35 12.65
N GLN A 86 5.72 -3.38 13.63
CA GLN A 86 6.70 -4.46 13.76
C GLN A 86 6.04 -5.83 13.83
N LYS A 87 4.94 -5.94 14.60
CA LYS A 87 4.15 -7.18 14.67
C LYS A 87 3.54 -7.56 13.32
N LEU A 88 3.07 -6.59 12.52
CA LEU A 88 2.61 -6.85 11.16
C LEU A 88 3.75 -7.37 10.28
N GLU A 89 4.95 -6.76 10.36
CA GLU A 89 6.12 -7.23 9.61
C GLU A 89 6.49 -8.68 9.97
N ASP A 90 6.38 -9.04 11.25
CA ASP A 90 6.66 -10.41 11.69
C ASP A 90 5.71 -11.42 11.05
N GLU A 91 4.40 -11.14 11.05
CA GLU A 91 3.41 -12.02 10.41
C GLU A 91 3.56 -12.03 8.87
N LEU A 92 3.98 -10.92 8.26
CA LEU A 92 4.29 -10.87 6.83
C LEU A 92 5.53 -11.70 6.48
N ARG A 93 6.52 -11.75 7.36
CA ARG A 93 7.74 -12.55 7.16
C ARG A 93 7.43 -14.04 7.14
N GLU A 94 6.48 -14.50 7.96
CA GLU A 94 6.02 -15.90 7.98
C GLU A 94 5.43 -16.36 6.64
N ILE A 95 4.85 -15.44 5.86
CA ILE A 95 4.35 -15.70 4.50
C ILE A 95 5.38 -15.35 3.40
N GLY A 96 6.64 -15.12 3.77
CA GLY A 96 7.74 -14.84 2.84
C GLY A 96 7.77 -13.40 2.30
N TRP A 97 7.03 -12.47 2.89
CA TRP A 97 7.08 -11.05 2.49
C TRP A 97 8.09 -10.31 3.34
N ASP A 98 9.21 -9.93 2.72
CA ASP A 98 10.10 -8.94 3.30
C ASP A 98 9.65 -7.54 2.90
N VAL A 99 9.28 -6.74 3.89
CA VAL A 99 8.89 -5.33 3.77
C VAL A 99 9.83 -4.39 4.55
N SER A 100 10.88 -4.95 5.17
CA SER A 100 11.80 -4.23 6.06
C SER A 100 12.98 -3.58 5.32
N GLY A 101 13.22 -3.96 4.07
CA GLY A 101 14.25 -3.38 3.20
C GLY A 101 13.72 -2.28 2.27
N ASP A 102 14.64 -1.52 1.68
CA ASP A 102 14.36 -0.73 0.48
C ASP A 102 13.73 -1.67 -0.56
N TYR A 103 12.48 -1.43 -0.93
CA TYR A 103 11.80 -2.17 -2.00
C TYR A 103 12.46 -1.80 -3.33
N LEU A 104 13.66 -2.34 -3.57
CA LEU A 104 14.28 -2.35 -4.88
C LEU A 104 13.51 -3.37 -5.71
N ARG A 105 12.65 -2.84 -6.59
CA ARG A 105 12.08 -3.60 -7.69
C ARG A 105 13.19 -3.95 -8.67
N SER A 106 14.00 -4.98 -8.41
CA SER A 106 14.81 -5.58 -9.47
C SER A 106 13.96 -6.62 -10.21
N GLY A 107 13.33 -6.18 -11.30
CA GLY A 107 12.77 -7.08 -12.30
C GLY A 107 13.74 -7.18 -13.45
N GLN A 108 14.50 -8.27 -13.57
CA GLN A 108 15.22 -8.57 -14.81
C GLN A 108 14.19 -8.88 -15.89
N ALA A 109 14.09 -8.02 -16.90
CA ALA A 109 13.32 -8.30 -18.11
C ALA A 109 14.29 -8.71 -19.22
N MET A 110 14.07 -9.89 -19.81
CA MET A 110 14.79 -10.33 -21.00
C MET A 110 14.09 -9.76 -22.23
N LEU A 111 14.79 -8.89 -22.97
CA LEU A 111 14.31 -8.36 -24.24
C LEU A 111 14.31 -9.46 -25.33
N GLU A 112 13.59 -9.23 -26.44
CA GLU A 112 13.47 -10.21 -27.55
C GLU A 112 14.82 -10.62 -28.17
N ASP A 113 15.89 -9.85 -27.95
CA ASP A 113 17.26 -10.16 -28.41
C ASP A 113 18.13 -10.86 -27.34
N GLY A 114 17.53 -11.30 -26.22
CA GLY A 114 18.23 -12.01 -25.15
C GLY A 114 19.05 -11.12 -24.21
N GLU A 115 18.97 -9.80 -24.34
CA GLU A 115 19.57 -8.84 -23.42
C GLU A 115 18.77 -8.78 -22.12
N MET A 116 19.45 -8.95 -20.98
CA MET A 116 18.85 -8.77 -19.65
C MET A 116 18.99 -7.30 -19.24
N VAL A 117 17.87 -6.60 -19.08
CA VAL A 117 17.84 -5.21 -18.62
C VAL A 117 17.25 -5.16 -17.22
N ASP A 118 17.95 -4.49 -16.30
CA ASP A 118 17.42 -4.12 -14.99
C ASP A 118 16.42 -2.98 -15.18
N LEU A 119 15.15 -3.25 -14.89
CA LEU A 119 14.10 -2.23 -14.89
C LEU A 119 13.96 -1.64 -13.49
N ASP A 120 14.66 -0.54 -13.22
CA ASP A 120 14.30 0.37 -12.14
C ASP A 120 12.99 1.05 -12.53
N VAL A 121 11.88 0.66 -11.91
CA VAL A 121 10.62 1.40 -12.08
C VAL A 121 10.48 2.34 -10.90
N ASP A 122 10.81 3.60 -11.15
CA ASP A 122 10.39 4.75 -10.36
C ASP A 122 8.86 4.93 -10.47
N ASP A 123 8.08 4.04 -9.85
CA ASP A 123 6.61 4.18 -9.74
C ASP A 123 6.21 5.25 -8.68
N PHE A 124 7.12 6.18 -8.35
CA PHE A 124 6.91 7.24 -7.36
C PHE A 124 7.22 8.66 -7.85
N GLU A 125 7.42 8.88 -9.16
CA GLU A 125 7.47 10.25 -9.71
C GLU A 125 6.08 10.92 -9.85
N ASP A 126 4.97 10.22 -9.57
CA ASP A 126 3.61 10.82 -9.62
C ASP A 126 3.15 11.48 -8.31
N GLU A 127 4.06 11.83 -7.39
CA GLU A 127 3.75 12.62 -6.18
C GLU A 127 4.31 14.05 -6.19
N ASP A 128 4.78 14.56 -7.34
CA ASP A 128 5.08 15.99 -7.53
C ASP A 128 4.04 16.75 -8.38
N GLU A 129 2.87 16.16 -8.66
CA GLU A 129 1.71 16.91 -9.17
C GLU A 129 0.91 17.54 -8.01
N ARG A 130 1.55 18.44 -7.28
CA ARG A 130 0.85 19.39 -6.41
C ARG A 130 0.57 20.68 -7.18
N GLY A 131 -0.50 20.66 -7.98
CA GLY A 131 -1.05 21.79 -8.78
C GLY A 131 -0.84 21.53 -10.27
N GLU A 132 -1.85 21.28 -11.09
CA GLU A 132 -3.06 22.07 -11.35
C GLU A 132 -4.27 21.16 -11.63
N PHE A 133 -5.47 21.51 -11.17
CA PHE A 133 -6.70 20.82 -11.55
C PHE A 133 -6.93 20.92 -13.07
N ALA A 134 -6.69 19.85 -13.84
CA ALA A 134 -7.21 19.73 -15.19
C ALA A 134 -8.69 19.28 -15.12
N ALA A 135 -9.62 20.22 -15.22
CA ALA A 135 -11.04 19.90 -15.28
C ALA A 135 -11.36 19.14 -16.59
N VAL A 136 -11.87 17.92 -16.46
CA VAL A 136 -12.41 17.15 -17.60
C VAL A 136 -13.72 17.80 -18.03
N VAL A 137 -13.76 18.37 -19.23
CA VAL A 137 -15.00 18.90 -19.83
C VAL A 137 -15.88 17.73 -20.24
N VAL A 138 -17.05 17.59 -19.60
CA VAL A 138 -18.06 16.59 -19.93
C VAL A 138 -19.16 17.24 -20.77
N ASP A 139 -19.47 16.67 -21.93
CA ASP A 139 -20.56 17.15 -22.79
C ASP A 139 -21.90 16.62 -22.25
N LEU A 140 -22.75 17.55 -21.81
CA LEU A 140 -24.07 17.26 -21.23
C LEU A 140 -25.15 17.45 -22.31
N ASP A 141 -26.17 16.60 -22.32
CA ASP A 141 -27.38 16.82 -23.11
C ASP A 141 -28.22 17.97 -22.55
N GLU A 142 -29.27 18.37 -23.29
CA GLU A 142 -30.17 19.48 -22.89
C GLU A 142 -30.92 19.22 -21.56
N GLU A 143 -30.85 17.99 -21.04
CA GLU A 143 -31.46 17.54 -19.79
C GLU A 143 -30.42 17.35 -18.67
N GLY A 144 -29.15 17.71 -18.91
CA GLY A 144 -28.07 17.69 -17.92
C GLY A 144 -27.43 16.32 -17.69
N ARG A 145 -27.62 15.36 -18.60
CA ARG A 145 -27.05 14.01 -18.50
C ARG A 145 -25.82 13.88 -19.40
N GLN A 146 -24.86 13.10 -18.95
CA GLN A 146 -23.64 12.80 -19.71
C GLN A 146 -23.96 11.91 -20.91
N ARG A 147 -23.53 12.33 -22.11
CA ARG A 147 -23.89 11.71 -23.39
C ARG A 147 -23.38 10.28 -23.60
N ASP A 148 -22.40 9.81 -22.81
CA ASP A 148 -21.70 8.52 -23.00
C ASP A 148 -22.12 7.38 -22.07
N LEU A 149 -23.21 7.53 -21.30
CA LEU A 149 -23.73 6.43 -20.49
C LEU A 149 -24.63 5.51 -21.35
N VAL A 150 -24.10 4.35 -21.73
CA VAL A 150 -24.89 3.26 -22.35
C VAL A 150 -25.92 2.75 -21.34
N SER A 151 -27.19 3.05 -21.56
CA SER A 151 -28.29 2.46 -20.79
C SER A 151 -28.62 1.08 -21.33
N TRP A 152 -28.53 0.05 -20.48
CA TRP A 152 -29.16 -1.24 -20.75
C TRP A 152 -30.65 -1.12 -20.43
N GLY A 153 -31.49 -1.41 -21.43
CA GLY A 153 -32.95 -1.48 -21.30
C GLY A 153 -33.42 -2.74 -20.59
#